data_AF-A0A1I5D3D4-F1
#
_entry.id   AF-A0A1I5D3D4-F1
#
_cell.length_a   1.000
_cell.length_b   1.000
_cell.length_c   1.000
_cell.angle_alpha   90.00
_cell.angle_beta   90.00
_cell.angle_gamma   90.00
#
_symmetry.space_group_name_H-M   'P 1'
#
loop_
_entity.id
_entity.type
_entity.pdbx_description
1 polymer ?
#
loop_
_entity_poly.entity_id
_entity_poly.type
_entity_poly.pdbx_seq_one_letter_code
_entity_poly.pdbx_strand_id
1 'polypeptide(L)' 'MLSEISIANLYVPPLLIYLGASVLAYKLIERLARRWLDEAWHPALARFFVSLIVVSAMVVNC' A
#
# COMPACT_ATOMS: atom_id res chain seq x y z
N MET A 1 -32.37 2.38 2.42
CA MET A 1 -32.05 2.12 3.84
C MET A 1 -30.56 1.83 3.94
N LEU A 2 -29.74 2.86 4.18
CA LEU A 2 -28.31 2.67 4.42
C LEU A 2 -28.16 2.24 5.88
N SER A 3 -27.65 1.03 6.07
CA SER A 3 -27.44 0.35 7.35
C SER A 3 -26.95 1.30 8.45
N GLU A 4 -27.82 1.60 9.40
CA GLU A 4 -27.51 2.34 10.63
C GLU A 4 -26.69 1.42 11.54
N ILE A 5 -25.36 1.50 11.45
CA ILE A 5 -24.47 0.74 12.33
C ILE A 5 -24.44 1.47 13.69
N SER A 6 -25.40 1.16 14.54
CA SER A 6 -25.48 1.66 15.92
C SER A 6 -24.58 0.80 16.82
N ILE A 7 -23.45 1.36 17.25
CA ILE A 7 -22.56 0.75 18.24
C ILE A 7 -22.70 1.58 19.53
N ALA A 8 -23.25 0.96 20.58
CA ALA A 8 -23.35 1.52 21.93
C ALA A 8 -24.04 2.90 22.05
N ASN A 9 -25.18 3.10 21.37
CA ASN A 9 -26.00 4.32 21.47
C ASN A 9 -25.28 5.63 21.08
N LEU A 10 -24.10 5.51 20.43
CA LEU A 10 -23.34 6.62 19.92
C LEU A 10 -23.49 6.61 18.40
N TYR A 11 -24.18 7.63 17.87
CA TYR A 11 -24.27 7.83 16.42
C TYR A 11 -22.86 8.15 15.91
N VAL A 12 -22.13 7.12 15.48
CA VAL A 12 -20.84 7.28 14.81
C VAL A 12 -21.17 7.40 13.33
N PRO A 13 -21.03 8.60 12.72
CA PRO A 13 -21.25 8.76 11.29
C PRO A 13 -20.38 7.74 10.53
N PRO A 14 -20.90 7.08 9.49
CA PRO A 14 -20.10 6.16 8.67
C PRO A 14 -18.84 6.85 8.12
N LEU A 15 -18.91 8.16 7.95
CA LEU A 15 -17.78 9.02 7.60
C LEU A 15 -16.58 8.88 8.57
N LEU A 16 -16.80 8.77 9.89
CA LEU A 16 -15.72 8.58 10.86
C LEU A 16 -15.07 7.20 10.72
N ILE A 17 -15.86 6.17 10.41
CA ILE A 17 -15.35 4.82 10.16
C ILE A 17 -14.48 4.81 8.91
N TYR A 18 -14.96 5.43 7.82
CA TYR A 18 -14.18 5.59 6.59
C TYR A 18 -12.92 6.42 6.81
N LEU A 19 -12.98 7.48 7.61
CA LEU A 19 -11.82 8.31 7.93
C LEU A 19 -10.78 7.52 8.73
N GLY A 20 -11.21 6.77 9.75
CA GLY A 20 -10.34 5.90 10.54
C GLY A 20 -9.69 4.81 9.70
N ALA A 21 -10.48 4.13 8.85
CA ALA A 21 -9.98 3.12 7.91
C ALA A 21 -8.98 3.71 6.91
N SER A 22 -9.26 4.91 6.40
CA SER A 22 -8.38 5.63 5.47
C SER A 22 -7.07 6.04 6.12
N VAL A 23 -7.10 6.51 7.37
CA VAL A 23 -5.88 6.87 8.13
C VAL A 23 -5.03 5.63 8.42
N LEU A 24 -5.67 4.51 8.78
CA LEU A 24 -4.98 3.23 8.97
C LEU A 24 -4.34 2.75 7.67
N ALA A 25 -5.08 2.77 6.56
CA ALA A 25 -4.58 2.40 5.24
C ALA A 25 -3.43 3.32 4.79
N TYR A 26 -3.58 4.63 4.97
CA TYR A 26 -2.54 5.60 4.65
C TYR A 26 -1.27 5.35 5.43
N LYS A 27 -1.35 5.12 6.76
CA LYS A 27 -0.18 4.78 7.58
C LYS A 27 0.47 3.47 7.16
N LEU A 28 -0.32 2.49 6.74
CA LEU A 28 0.20 1.20 6.24
C LEU A 28 0.97 1.40 4.94
N ILE A 29 0.38 2.13 3.99
CA ILE A 29 0.99 2.48 2.70
C ILE A 29 2.23 3.33 2.93
N GLU A 30 2.18 4.29 3.84
CA GLU A 30 3.30 5.17 4.17
C GLU A 30 4.46 4.39 4.80
N ARG A 31 4.19 3.42 5.68
CA ARG A 31 5.22 2.51 6.20
C ARG A 31 5.79 1.60 5.13
N LEU A 32 4.95 1.07 4.25
CA LEU A 32 5.40 0.27 3.11
C LEU A 32 6.29 1.13 2.23
N ALA A 33 5.85 2.33 1.85
CA ALA A 33 6.56 3.26 1.01
C ALA A 33 7.87 3.70 1.65
N ARG A 34 7.89 4.00 2.95
CA ARG A 34 9.14 4.28 3.68
C ARG A 34 10.07 3.08 3.68
N ARG A 35 9.55 1.87 3.89
CA ARG A 35 10.36 0.65 3.80
C ARG A 35 10.88 0.44 2.38
N TRP A 36 10.08 0.63 1.35
CA TRP A 36 10.52 0.60 -0.05
C TRP A 36 11.56 1.68 -0.37
N LEU A 37 11.44 2.86 0.25
CA LEU A 37 12.37 3.98 0.06
C LEU A 37 13.71 3.72 0.78
N ASP A 38 13.66 3.12 1.96
CA ASP A 38 14.82 2.69 2.75
C ASP A 38 15.49 1.45 2.11
N GLU A 39 14.70 0.52 1.55
CA GLU A 39 15.21 -0.66 0.84
C GLU A 39 15.64 -0.31 -0.59
N ALA A 40 15.15 0.78 -1.19
CA ALA A 40 15.75 1.38 -2.39
C ALA A 40 17.12 2.00 -2.10
N TRP A 41 17.45 2.27 -0.83
CA TRP A 41 18.82 2.56 -0.41
C TRP A 41 19.72 1.31 -0.51
N HIS A 42 19.17 0.10 -0.62
CA HIS A 42 19.94 -1.12 -0.88
C HIS A 42 20.15 -1.32 -2.39
N PRO A 43 21.38 -1.10 -2.91
CA PRO A 43 21.69 -1.20 -4.35
C PRO A 43 21.47 -2.60 -4.92
N ALA A 44 21.31 -3.61 -4.07
CA ALA A 44 21.03 -4.98 -4.45
C ALA A 44 19.61 -5.18 -5.03
N LEU A 45 18.60 -4.47 -4.49
CA LEU A 45 17.22 -4.64 -4.93
C LEU A 45 17.00 -4.01 -6.30
N ALA A 46 17.54 -2.81 -6.52
CA ALA A 46 17.54 -2.16 -7.83
C ALA A 46 18.26 -3.03 -8.87
N ARG A 47 19.40 -3.61 -8.51
CA ARG A 47 20.18 -4.48 -9.41
C ARG A 47 19.44 -5.77 -9.76
N PHE A 48 18.66 -6.32 -8.83
CA PHE A 48 17.77 -7.45 -9.09
C PHE A 48 16.65 -7.09 -10.07
N PHE A 49 15.95 -5.98 -9.87
CA PHE A 49 14.92 -5.53 -10.80
C PHE A 49 15.48 -5.24 -12.20
N VAL A 50 16.65 -4.62 -12.30
CA VAL A 50 17.32 -4.39 -13.59
C VAL A 50 17.67 -5.71 -14.28
N SER A 51 18.24 -6.69 -13.57
CA SER A 51 18.49 -8.02 -14.13
C SER A 51 17.21 -8.70 -14.60
N LEU A 52 16.12 -8.59 -13.84
CA LEU A 52 14.82 -9.15 -14.21
C LEU A 52 14.27 -8.52 -15.50
N ILE A 53 14.35 -7.19 -15.62
CA ILE A 53 13.91 -6.46 -16.82
C ILE A 53 14.73 -6.89 -18.04
N VAL A 54 16.06 -6.99 -17.91
CA VAL A 54 16.95 -7.39 -19.01
C VAL A 54 16.64 -8.83 -19.46
N VAL A 55 16.52 -9.77 -18.53
CA VAL A 55 16.17 -11.16 -18.85
C VAL A 55 14.80 -11.23 -19.52
N SER A 56 13.81 -10.53 -18.99
CA SER A 56 12.46 -10.51 -19.57
C SER A 56 12.46 -9.92 -20.99
N ALA A 57 13.18 -8.82 -21.23
CA ALA A 57 13.27 -8.22 -22.56
C ALA A 57 13.98 -9.15 -23.55
N MET A 58 15.02 -9.85 -23.11
CA MET A 58 15.75 -10.81 -23.94
C MET A 58 14.87 -12.03 -24.30
N VAL A 59 14.06 -12.52 -23.37
CA VAL A 59 13.09 -13.60 -23.63
C VAL A 59 12.01 -13.16 -24.62
N VAL A 60 11.51 -11.93 -24.53
CA VAL A 60 10.45 -11.42 -25.43
C VAL A 60 10.98 -11.12 -26.84
N ASN A 61 12.27 -10.80 -26.99
CA ASN A 61 12.90 -10.50 -28.29
C ASN A 61 13.69 -11.69 -28.90
N CYS A 62 13.66 -12.86 -28.26
CA CYS A 62 14.14 -14.14 -28.81
C CYS A 62 12.96 -14.95 -29.35
#